data_AF-A0ABD0NS61-F1
#
_entry.id   AF-A0ABD0NS61-F1
#
_cell.length_a   1.000
_cell.length_b   1.000
_cell.length_c   1.000
_cell.angle_alpha   90.00
_cell.angle_beta   90.00
_cell.angle_gamma   90.00
#
_symmetry.space_group_name_H-M   'P 1'
#
loop_
_entity.id
_entity.type
_entity.pdbx_description
1 polymer ?
#
loop_
_entity_poly.entity_id
_entity_poly.type
_entity_poly.pdbx_seq_one_letter_code
_entity_poly.pdbx_strand_id
1 'polypeptide(L)' 'TIIQSILISGRLGPNVQNPGCFGLRLKHLKSEELHWLHPDLTVGEVEQRYESHHAEAEW' A
#
# COMPACT_ATOMS: atom_id res chain seq x y z
N THR A 1 -6.04 -4.03 -7.90
CA THR A 1 -4.93 -3.98 -6.93
C THR A 1 -4.96 -2.66 -6.17
N ILE A 2 -4.22 -2.53 -5.07
CA ILE A 2 -4.35 -1.36 -4.17
C ILE A 2 -4.05 -0.05 -4.91
N ILE A 3 -2.91 0.03 -5.60
CA ILE A 3 -2.47 1.25 -6.31
C ILE A 3 -3.50 1.67 -7.36
N GLN A 4 -4.05 0.72 -8.14
CA GLN A 4 -5.09 1.03 -9.11
C GLN A 4 -6.36 1.57 -8.46
N SER A 5 -6.79 1.02 -7.32
CA SER A 5 -7.97 1.52 -6.59
C SER A 5 -7.81 2.99 -6.16
N ILE A 6 -6.58 3.39 -5.78
CA ILE A 6 -6.26 4.77 -5.40
C ILE A 6 -6.25 5.67 -6.65
N LEU A 7 -5.60 5.25 -7.73
CA LEU A 7 -5.52 6.02 -8.98
C LEU A 7 -6.90 6.33 -9.56
N ILE A 8 -7.83 5.37 -9.56
CA ILE A 8 -9.20 5.56 -10.07
C ILE A 8 -10.09 6.34 -9.11
N SER A 9 -9.75 6.41 -7.82
CA SER A 9 -10.58 7.08 -6.80
C SER A 9 -10.65 8.60 -6.96
N GLY A 10 -9.78 9.20 -7.79
CA GLY A 10 -9.66 10.64 -7.95
C GLY A 10 -8.99 11.37 -6.78
N ARG A 11 -8.58 10.65 -5.72
CA ARG A 11 -7.97 11.23 -4.51
C ARG A 11 -6.58 11.84 -4.74
N LEU A 12 -5.89 11.44 -5.82
CA LEU A 12 -4.58 11.98 -6.20
C LEU A 12 -4.69 13.20 -7.13
N GLY A 13 -5.92 13.68 -7.39
CA GLY A 13 -6.19 14.71 -8.37
C GLY A 13 -6.40 14.16 -9.78
N PRO A 14 -6.93 14.99 -10.70
CA PRO A 14 -7.18 14.59 -12.07
C PRO A 14 -5.89 14.48 -12.90
N ASN A 15 -5.95 13.76 -14.02
CA ASN A 15 -4.91 13.72 -15.07
C ASN A 15 -3.53 13.20 -14.64
N VAL A 16 -3.46 12.14 -13.83
CA VAL A 16 -2.20 11.45 -13.52
C VAL A 16 -1.56 10.90 -14.80
N GLN A 17 -0.40 11.43 -15.17
CA GLN A 17 0.27 11.11 -16.44
C GLN A 17 1.11 9.82 -16.39
N ASN A 18 1.66 9.49 -15.22
CA ASN A 18 2.59 8.36 -15.06
C ASN A 18 2.14 7.41 -13.94
N PRO A 19 1.00 6.70 -14.10
CA PRO A 19 0.46 5.82 -13.07
C PRO A 19 1.40 4.67 -12.69
N GLY A 20 2.30 4.25 -13.59
CA GLY A 20 3.31 3.23 -13.32
C GLY A 20 4.46 3.67 -12.42
N CYS A 21 4.58 4.97 -12.11
CA CYS A 21 5.61 5.50 -11.21
C CYS A 21 5.20 5.45 -9.74
N PHE A 22 3.98 5.02 -9.43
CA PHE A 22 3.51 4.91 -8.05
C PHE A 22 3.87 3.54 -7.50
N GLY A 23 4.46 3.53 -6.30
CA GLY A 23 4.65 2.35 -5.47
C GLY A 23 3.90 2.50 -4.16
N LEU A 24 3.65 1.38 -3.49
CA LEU A 24 3.04 1.35 -2.17
C LEU A 24 4.04 0.79 -1.16
N ARG A 25 4.11 1.43 0.01
CA ARG A 25 5.08 1.08 1.05
C ARG A 25 4.36 0.98 2.40
N LEU A 26 4.57 -0.14 3.07
CA LEU A 26 4.12 -0.39 4.44
C LEU A 26 5.29 -0.15 5.41
N LYS A 27 5.07 0.51 6.55
CA LYS A 27 6.14 0.84 7.49
C LYS A 27 5.67 0.61 8.92
N HIS A 28 6.32 -0.28 9.66
CA HIS A 28 6.06 -0.38 11.08
C HIS A 28 6.52 0.89 11.81
N LEU A 29 5.64 1.47 12.63
CA LEU A 29 5.84 2.78 13.24
C LEU A 29 6.84 2.76 14.40
N LYS A 30 7.05 1.59 15.03
CA LYS A 30 7.90 1.44 16.23
C LYS A 30 9.26 0.80 15.94
N SER A 31 9.56 0.46 14.69
CA SER A 31 10.85 -0.10 14.28
C SER A 31 11.28 0.46 12.92
N GLU A 32 12.43 -0.01 12.44
CA GLU A 32 12.92 0.29 11.09
C GLU A 32 12.35 -0.67 10.03
N GLU A 33 11.39 -1.52 10.40
CA GLU A 33 10.77 -2.47 9.48
C GLU A 33 9.93 -1.76 8.40
N LEU A 34 10.17 -2.15 7.15
CA LEU A 34 9.59 -1.51 5.99
C LEU A 34 9.49 -2.52 4.83
N HIS A 35 8.35 -2.48 4.14
CA HIS A 35 8.06 -3.37 3.01
C HIS A 35 7.54 -2.56 1.83
N TRP A 36 8.18 -2.72 0.67
CA TRP A 36 7.58 -2.31 -0.60
C TRP A 36 6.62 -3.39 -1.07
N LEU A 37 5.37 -3.00 -1.31
CA LEU A 37 4.30 -3.91 -1.68
C LEU A 37 4.29 -4.11 -3.20
N HIS A 38 4.24 -5.37 -3.63
CA HIS A 38 4.13 -5.68 -5.04
C HIS A 38 2.83 -5.10 -5.63
N PRO A 39 2.84 -4.50 -6.83
CA PRO A 39 1.66 -3.85 -7.41
C PRO A 39 0.44 -4.75 -7.56
N ASP A 40 0.63 -6.07 -7.61
CA ASP A 40 -0.45 -7.06 -7.78
C ASP A 40 -1.08 -7.53 -6.46
N LEU A 41 -0.55 -7.13 -5.31
CA LEU A 41 -1.15 -7.48 -4.03
C LEU A 41 -2.54 -6.83 -3.88
N THR A 42 -3.46 -7.62 -3.33
CA THR A 42 -4.75 -7.17 -2.85
C THR A 42 -4.66 -6.68 -1.41
N VAL A 43 -5.67 -5.94 -0.94
CA VAL A 43 -5.73 -5.45 0.45
C VAL A 43 -5.73 -6.63 1.44
N GLY A 44 -6.58 -7.64 1.20
CA GLY A 44 -6.68 -8.79 2.11
C GLY A 44 -5.40 -9.63 2.20
N GLU A 45 -4.62 -9.75 1.13
CA GLU A 45 -3.31 -10.42 1.17
C GLU A 45 -2.28 -9.65 1.99
N VAL A 46 -2.34 -8.32 1.97
CA VAL A 46 -1.48 -7.46 2.80
C VAL A 46 -1.88 -7.60 4.26
N GLU A 47 -3.16 -7.44 4.58
CA GLU A 47 -3.69 -7.59 5.95
C GLU A 47 -3.31 -8.95 6.53
N GLN A 48 -3.64 -10.04 5.83
CA GLN A 48 -3.32 -11.41 6.28
C GLN A 48 -1.82 -11.61 6.57
N ARG A 49 -0.95 -11.04 5.72
CA ARG A 49 0.50 -11.21 5.86
C ARG A 49 1.09 -10.38 7.00
N TYR A 50 0.71 -9.11 7.13
CA TYR A 50 1.40 -8.18 8.01
C TYR A 50 0.69 -7.99 9.36
N GLU A 51 -0.63 -8.11 9.42
CA GLU A 51 -1.37 -8.02 10.69
C GLU A 51 -1.21 -9.26 11.58
N SER A 52 -0.70 -10.37 11.02
CA SER A 52 -0.30 -11.54 11.81
C SER A 52 0.94 -11.29 12.69
N HIS A 53 1.73 -10.25 12.39
CA HIS A 53 2.97 -9.93 13.11
C HIS A 53 2.81 -8.75 14.07
N HIS A 54 2.12 -7.69 13.62
CA HIS A 54 1.88 -6.46 14.37
C HIS A 54 0.44 -5.99 14.17
N ALA A 55 -0.14 -5.29 15.14
CA ALA A 55 -1.51 -4.81 15.01
C ALA A 55 -1.62 -3.73 13.91
N GLU A 56 -2.80 -3.59 13.29
CA GLU A 56 -3.07 -2.60 12.22
C GLU A 56 -2.57 -1.19 12.58
N ALA A 57 -2.82 -0.74 13.81
CA ALA A 57 -2.42 0.59 14.30
C ALA A 57 -0.90 0.79 14.46
N GLU A 58 -0.09 -0.24 14.24
CA GLU A 58 1.37 -0.19 14.31
C GLU A 58 2.02 -0.07 12.93
N TRP A 59 1.27 -0.16 11.83
CA TRP A 59 1.75 -0.12 10.44
C TRP A 59 1.60 1.23 9.73
#